data_AF-A0A961D2P9-F1
#
_entry.id   AF-A0A961D2P9-F1
#
_cell.length_a   1.000
_cell.length_b   1.000
_cell.length_c   1.000
_cell.angle_alpha   90.00
_cell.angle_beta   90.00
_cell.angle_gamma   90.00
#
_symmetry.space_group_name_H-M   'P 1'
#
loop_
_entity.id
_entity.type
_entity.pdbx_description
1 polymer ?
#
loop_
_entity_poly.entity_id
_entity_poly.type
_entity_poly.pdbx_seq_one_letter_code
_entity_poly.pdbx_strand_id
1 'polypeptide(L)'
;MPGPELVSEATAEVSVSSVPANTLTAAVEVTATAPVTASVEFRGDVSGEVSSAETPQDRHRIPVVGMHPMSTYELVVTVTDEQGLPVS
;
A
#
# COMPACT_ATOMS: atom_id res chain seq x y z
N MET A 1 27.44 20.94 -1.73
CA MET A 1 26.35 20.98 -2.71
C MET A 1 25.37 19.89 -2.30
N PRO A 2 24.15 20.21 -1.85
CA PRO A 2 23.10 19.20 -1.77
C PRO A 2 22.79 18.73 -3.19
N GLY A 3 22.81 17.42 -3.43
CA GLY A 3 22.46 16.82 -4.73
C GLY A 3 20.97 16.99 -5.03
N PRO A 4 20.53 16.77 -6.28
CA PRO A 4 19.10 16.77 -6.57
C PRO A 4 18.43 15.66 -5.75
N GLU A 5 17.64 16.06 -4.77
CA GLU A 5 16.68 15.20 -4.11
C GLU A 5 15.64 14.86 -5.18
N LEU A 6 15.71 13.64 -5.73
CA LEU A 6 14.70 13.12 -6.65
C LEU A 6 13.46 12.83 -5.81
N VAL A 7 12.68 13.88 -5.56
CA VAL A 7 11.35 13.76 -4.97
C VAL A 7 10.41 13.54 -6.14
N SER A 8 9.83 12.34 -6.27
CA SER A 8 8.76 12.11 -7.24
C SER A 8 7.64 13.14 -7.01
N GLU A 9 7.14 13.78 -8.07
CA GLU A 9 6.04 14.77 -7.97
C GLU A 9 4.69 14.13 -7.60
N ALA A 10 4.63 12.79 -7.63
CA ALA A 10 3.49 12.03 -7.16
C ALA A 10 3.48 12.01 -5.63
N THR A 11 2.34 12.38 -5.04
CA THR A 11 2.06 12.22 -3.62
C THR A 11 1.02 11.13 -3.46
N ALA A 12 1.20 10.20 -2.51
CA ALA A 12 0.26 9.10 -2.28
C ALA A 12 -0.29 9.09 -0.85
N GLU A 13 -1.61 9.11 -0.73
CA GLU A 13 -2.31 8.92 0.55
C GLU A 13 -2.76 7.47 0.69
N VAL A 14 -2.41 6.86 1.82
CA VAL A 14 -2.79 5.49 2.16
C VAL A 14 -3.87 5.51 3.23
N SER A 15 -5.02 4.91 2.92
CA SER A 15 -6.14 4.75 3.83
C SER A 15 -6.49 3.28 3.99
N VAL A 16 -6.58 2.81 5.23
CA VAL A 16 -7.04 1.45 5.55
C VAL A 16 -8.49 1.55 6.01
N SER A 17 -9.40 0.93 5.26
CA SER A 17 -10.81 0.86 5.66
C SER A 17 -10.96 -0.09 6.85
N SER A 18 -11.73 0.33 7.87
CA SER A 18 -11.94 -0.43 9.11
C SER A 18 -12.41 -1.84 8.80
N VAL A 19 -11.69 -2.82 9.36
CA VAL A 19 -12.01 -4.25 9.26
C VAL A 19 -13.07 -4.57 10.33
N PRO A 20 -14.31 -4.95 9.97
CA PRO A 20 -15.23 -5.51 10.96
C PRO A 20 -14.54 -6.66 11.71
N ALA A 21 -14.71 -6.73 13.04
CA ALA A 21 -14.06 -7.75 13.88
C ALA A 21 -14.34 -9.21 13.44
N ASN A 22 -15.33 -9.43 12.58
CA ASN A 22 -15.75 -10.72 12.06
C ASN A 22 -15.41 -10.97 10.58
N THR A 23 -14.73 -10.03 9.91
CA THR A 23 -14.29 -10.20 8.52
C THR A 23 -12.78 -10.31 8.47
N LEU A 24 -12.28 -11.34 7.79
CA LEU A 24 -10.85 -11.59 7.56
C LEU A 24 -10.32 -10.72 6.41
N THR A 25 -11.00 -9.61 6.10
CA THR A 25 -10.81 -8.83 4.89
C THR A 25 -10.62 -7.35 5.18
N ALA A 26 -9.48 -6.79 4.78
CA ALA A 26 -9.22 -5.35 4.76
C ALA A 26 -9.15 -4.88 3.31
N ALA A 27 -9.28 -3.57 3.10
CA ALA A 27 -8.90 -2.97 1.84
C ALA A 27 -8.00 -1.77 2.13
N VAL A 28 -6.84 -1.77 1.48
CA VAL A 28 -5.93 -0.63 1.43
C VAL A 28 -6.28 0.18 0.21
N GLU A 29 -6.64 1.43 0.44
CA GLU A 29 -6.84 2.40 -0.62
C GLU A 29 -5.61 3.30 -0.71
N VAL A 30 -4.97 3.30 -1.87
CA VAL A 30 -3.87 4.23 -2.16
C VAL A 30 -4.39 5.21 -3.19
N THR A 31 -4.38 6.49 -2.89
CA THR A 31 -4.78 7.56 -3.83
C THR A 31 -3.59 8.45 -4.08
N ALA A 32 -3.25 8.69 -5.34
CA ALA A 32 -2.12 9.50 -5.72
C ALA A 32 -2.51 10.64 -6.67
N THR A 33 -1.69 11.68 -6.70
CA THR A 33 -1.85 12.83 -7.61
C THR A 33 -1.46 12.53 -9.06
N ALA A 34 -0.83 11.38 -9.31
CA ALA A 34 -0.41 10.88 -10.62
C ALA A 34 -0.47 9.34 -10.63
N PRO A 35 -0.36 8.69 -11.81
CA PRO A 35 -0.33 7.23 -11.90
C PRO A 35 0.86 6.63 -11.16
N VAL A 36 0.57 5.81 -10.15
CA VAL A 36 1.57 5.09 -9.36
C VAL A 36 1.28 3.60 -9.35
N THR A 37 2.26 2.81 -8.98
CA THR A 37 2.12 1.40 -8.62
C THR A 37 2.16 1.30 -7.10
N ALA A 38 1.45 0.32 -6.53
CA ALA A 38 1.40 0.13 -5.09
C ALA A 38 1.58 -1.33 -4.73
N SER A 39 2.33 -1.59 -3.68
CA SER A 39 2.53 -2.91 -3.12
C SER A 39 2.30 -2.86 -1.62
N VAL A 40 1.62 -3.88 -1.10
CA VAL A 40 1.28 -3.98 0.30
C VAL A 40 1.87 -5.28 0.82
N GLU A 41 2.73 -5.17 1.83
CA GLU A 41 3.29 -6.28 2.58
C GLU A 41 2.64 -6.32 3.97
N PHE A 42 2.16 -7.49 4.37
CA PHE A 42 1.63 -7.74 5.70
C PHE A 42 2.68 -8.41 6.57
N ARG A 43 2.97 -7.86 7.75
CA ARG A 43 3.86 -8.46 8.74
C ARG A 43 3.08 -8.81 10.01
N GLY A 44 3.11 -10.08 10.41
CA GLY A 44 2.42 -10.61 11.59
C GLY A 44 2.70 -12.11 11.82
N ASP A 45 1.89 -12.77 12.66
CA ASP A 45 2.02 -14.20 13.01
C ASP A 45 1.75 -15.19 11.84
N VAL A 46 1.30 -14.70 10.69
CA VAL A 46 1.18 -15.46 9.44
C VAL A 46 2.20 -14.91 8.44
N SER A 47 2.93 -15.81 7.77
CA SER A 47 3.88 -15.45 6.73
C SER A 47 3.26 -14.44 5.77
N GLY A 48 3.88 -13.26 5.69
CA GLY A 48 3.33 -12.10 5.00
C GLY A 48 2.92 -12.41 3.57
N GLU A 49 1.62 -12.32 3.30
CA GLU A 49 1.14 -12.30 1.92
C GLU A 49 1.45 -10.92 1.35
N VAL A 50 2.08 -10.88 0.18
CA VAL A 50 2.35 -9.63 -0.53
C VAL A 50 1.30 -9.51 -1.62
N SER A 51 0.53 -8.42 -1.59
CA SER A 51 -0.42 -8.10 -2.66
C SER A 51 0.04 -6.83 -3.36
N SER A 52 0.23 -6.90 -4.67
CA SER A 52 0.70 -5.80 -5.49
C SER A 52 -0.29 -5.43 -6.58
N ALA A 53 -0.32 -4.14 -6.90
CA ALA A 53 -0.97 -3.58 -8.07
C ALA A 53 0.11 -3.02 -9.00
N GLU A 54 0.47 -3.81 -10.01
CA GLU A 54 1.57 -3.53 -10.94
C GLU A 54 1.17 -2.58 -12.08
N THR A 55 -0.13 -2.27 -12.21
CA THR A 55 -0.62 -1.32 -13.23
C THR A 55 -0.59 0.10 -12.66
N PRO A 56 0.07 1.08 -13.30
CA PRO A 56 0.04 2.46 -12.85
C PRO A 56 -1.38 3.03 -12.85
N GLN A 57 -1.86 3.52 -11.71
CA GLN A 57 -3.19 4.14 -11.57
C GLN A 57 -3.14 5.22 -10.48
N ASP A 58 -4.02 6.22 -10.60
CA ASP A 58 -4.17 7.28 -9.60
C ASP A 58 -4.84 6.76 -8.32
N ARG A 59 -5.53 5.62 -8.38
CA ARG A 59 -6.19 5.00 -7.22
C ARG A 59 -6.09 3.48 -7.26
N HIS A 60 -5.52 2.91 -6.20
CA HIS A 60 -5.49 1.46 -5.97
C HIS A 60 -6.44 1.07 -4.85
N ARG A 61 -7.06 -0.08 -5.01
CA ARG A 61 -7.79 -0.76 -3.95
C ARG A 61 -7.28 -2.19 -3.85
N ILE A 62 -6.44 -2.44 -2.86
CA ILE A 62 -5.78 -3.72 -2.66
C ILE A 62 -6.54 -4.48 -1.57
N PRO A 63 -7.29 -5.55 -1.92
CA PRO A 63 -7.95 -6.39 -0.93
C PRO A 63 -6.91 -7.22 -0.18
N VAL A 64 -7.14 -7.35 1.10
CA VAL A 64 -6.33 -8.14 2.03
C VAL A 64 -7.22 -9.26 2.51
N VAL A 65 -6.80 -10.51 2.38
CA VAL A 65 -7.57 -11.68 2.81
C VAL A 65 -6.76 -12.49 3.83
N GLY A 66 -7.43 -13.34 4.61
CA GLY A 66 -6.74 -14.29 5.50
C GLY A 66 -6.22 -13.72 6.82
N MET A 67 -6.63 -12.51 7.22
CA MET A 67 -6.31 -11.97 8.54
C MET A 67 -7.02 -12.74 9.64
N HIS A 68 -6.41 -12.88 10.82
CA HIS A 68 -7.07 -13.48 11.99
C HIS A 68 -7.79 -12.43 12.84
N PRO A 69 -8.99 -12.75 13.38
CA PRO A 69 -9.68 -11.84 14.29
C PRO A 69 -8.86 -11.65 15.57
N MET A 70 -8.93 -10.45 16.14
CA MET A 70 -8.22 -10.06 17.36
C MET A 70 -6.68 -10.11 17.28
N SER A 71 -6.11 -10.15 16.07
CA SER A 71 -4.67 -10.05 15.87
C SER A 71 -4.26 -8.64 15.44
N THR A 72 -3.04 -8.24 15.81
CA THR A 72 -2.42 -7.00 15.34
C THR A 72 -1.52 -7.32 14.15
N TYR A 73 -1.64 -6.54 13.09
CA TYR A 73 -0.84 -6.67 11.88
C TYR A 73 -0.15 -5.34 11.58
N GLU A 74 1.08 -5.41 11.10
CA GLU A 74 1.77 -4.27 10.51
C GLU A 74 1.55 -4.31 8.99
N LEU A 75 1.03 -3.22 8.42
CA LEU A 75 1.01 -3.00 6.99
C LEU A 75 2.19 -2.14 6.58
N VAL A 76 2.96 -2.63 5.63
CA VAL A 76 3.96 -1.84 4.92
C VAL A 76 3.44 -1.61 3.51
N VAL A 77 3.10 -0.36 3.21
CA VAL A 77 2.66 0.04 1.87
C VAL A 77 3.82 0.74 1.19
N THR A 78 4.28 0.18 0.06
CA THR A 78 5.29 0.78 -0.79
C THR A 78 4.63 1.26 -2.06
N VAL A 79 4.68 2.55 -2.31
CA VAL A 79 4.14 3.18 -3.51
C VAL A 79 5.28 3.68 -4.36
N THR A 80 5.26 3.37 -5.65
CA THR A 80 6.31 3.75 -6.60
C THR A 80 5.71 4.39 -7.86
N ASP A 81 6.38 5.39 -8.42
CA ASP A 81 5.96 6.00 -9.69
C ASP A 81 6.20 5.08 -10.91
N GLU A 82 5.89 5.57 -12.11
CA GLU A 82 6.11 4.83 -13.37
C GLU A 82 7.59 4.48 -13.63
N GLN A 83 8.52 5.15 -12.95
CA GLN A 83 9.95 4.90 -13.02
C GLN A 83 10.43 3.91 -11.95
N GLY A 84 9.54 3.46 -11.07
CA GLY A 84 9.83 2.57 -9.95
C GLY A 84 10.47 3.29 -8.76
N LEU A 85 10.40 4.62 -8.70
CA LEU A 85 10.93 5.40 -7.58
C LEU A 85 9.88 5.55 -6.47
N PRO A 86 10.28 5.45 -5.19
CA PRO A 86 9.34 5.59 -4.08
C PRO A 86 8.76 7.00 -4.03
N VAL A 87 7.44 7.07 -3.88
CA VAL A 87 6.70 8.33 -3.75
C VAL A 87 6.40 8.61 -2.27
N SER A 88 6.30 9.89 -1.91
CA SER A 88 6.06 10.35 -0.53
C SER A 88 4.61 10.70 -0.23
#